data_AF-A0A3D3SVE0-F1
#
_entry.id   AF-A0A3D3SVE0-F1
#
_cell.length_a   1.000
_cell.length_b   1.000
_cell.length_c   1.000
_cell.angle_alpha   90.00
_cell.angle_beta   90.00
_cell.angle_gamma   90.00
#
_symmetry.space_group_name_H-M   'P 1'
#
loop_
_entity.id
_entity.type
_entity.pdbx_description
1 polymer ?
#
loop_
_entity_poly.entity_id
_entity_poly.type
_entity_poly.pdbx_seq_one_letter_code
_entity_poly.pdbx_strand_id
1 'polypeptide(L)'
;MVGDDKDRSRHFVDIDRVEIKGDIRGYWRTVNLAQKDALGAMSLRHRQEIDCKAETIRTVVTTHHQGIRGTGPIIITLAAKDQLFQPISSENIDPKVASLICQGQFEQRVLKTKSAKPKVDADGNPIPEEEAK
;
A
#
# COMPACT_ATOMS: atom_id res chain seq x y z
N MET A 1 34.41 10.47 0.29
CA MET A 1 33.93 9.08 0.15
C MET A 1 32.62 9.12 -0.60
N VAL A 2 32.65 8.87 -1.91
CA VAL A 2 31.44 8.77 -2.74
C VAL A 2 31.02 7.32 -2.67
N GLY A 3 30.04 7.01 -1.81
CA GLY A 3 29.45 5.69 -1.76
C GLY A 3 28.77 5.41 -3.11
N ASP A 4 29.16 4.32 -3.76
CA ASP A 4 28.62 3.88 -5.05
C ASP A 4 27.09 3.76 -4.91
N ASP A 5 26.32 4.51 -5.72
CA ASP A 5 24.84 4.57 -5.65
C ASP A 5 24.16 3.22 -5.93
N LYS A 6 24.94 2.18 -6.24
CA LYS A 6 24.51 0.81 -6.55
C LYS A 6 23.98 0.04 -5.34
N ASP A 7 24.37 0.43 -4.12
CA ASP A 7 23.98 -0.28 -2.89
C ASP A 7 22.75 0.33 -2.20
N ARG A 8 22.22 1.45 -2.70
CA ARG A 8 21.04 2.10 -2.11
C ARG A 8 19.76 1.53 -2.69
N SER A 9 18.93 0.94 -1.84
CA SER A 9 17.57 0.53 -2.20
C SER A 9 16.75 1.74 -2.69
N ARG A 10 16.14 1.61 -3.87
CA ARG A 10 15.29 2.68 -4.42
C ARG A 10 13.86 2.50 -3.92
N HIS A 11 13.30 3.56 -3.34
CA HIS A 11 11.94 3.58 -2.82
C HIS A 11 11.03 4.42 -3.71
N PHE A 12 9.84 3.91 -3.97
CA PHE A 12 8.80 4.55 -4.77
C PHE A 12 7.51 4.58 -3.95
N VAL A 13 6.81 5.71 -3.95
CA VAL A 13 5.54 5.88 -3.24
C VAL A 13 4.44 6.12 -4.27
N ASP A 14 3.35 5.36 -4.16
CA ASP A 14 2.18 5.47 -5.05
C ASP A 14 1.26 6.58 -4.54
N ILE A 15 1.56 7.81 -4.94
CA ILE A 15 0.86 9.02 -4.47
C ILE A 15 -0.57 9.15 -5.03
N ASP A 16 -0.84 8.55 -6.19
CA ASP A 16 -2.15 8.61 -6.85
C ASP A 16 -3.20 7.71 -6.18
N ARG A 17 -2.77 6.87 -5.24
CA ARG A 17 -3.58 5.86 -4.55
C ARG A 17 -3.55 6.01 -3.04
N VAL A 18 -3.27 7.22 -2.54
CA VAL A 18 -3.35 7.50 -1.11
C VAL A 18 -4.81 7.49 -0.66
N GLU A 19 -5.12 6.63 0.30
CA GLU A 19 -6.41 6.54 0.96
C GLU A 19 -6.43 7.44 2.20
N ILE A 20 -7.49 8.20 2.40
CA ILE A 20 -7.64 9.14 3.52
C ILE A 20 -8.77 8.67 4.44
N LYS A 21 -8.47 8.43 5.73
CA LYS A 21 -9.43 8.02 6.76
C LYS A 21 -9.15 8.76 8.07
N GLY A 22 -9.79 9.91 8.28
CA GLY A 22 -9.50 10.77 9.44
C GLY A 22 -8.05 11.26 9.40
N ASP A 23 -7.30 11.01 10.48
CA ASP A 23 -5.85 11.31 10.57
C ASP A 23 -4.97 10.22 9.94
N ILE A 24 -5.56 9.08 9.56
CA ILE A 24 -4.83 7.97 8.96
C ILE A 24 -4.73 8.15 7.45
N ARG A 25 -3.53 7.89 6.90
CA ARG A 25 -3.24 7.84 5.46
C ARG A 25 -2.76 6.45 5.10
N GLY A 26 -3.48 5.79 4.20
CA GLY A 26 -3.10 4.51 3.64
C GLY A 26 -2.41 4.67 2.30
N TYR A 27 -1.29 4.01 2.06
CA TYR A 27 -0.55 4.15 0.81
C TYR A 27 0.25 2.89 0.48
N TRP A 28 0.70 2.81 -0.78
CA TRP A 28 1.60 1.76 -1.24
C TRP A 28 3.01 2.31 -1.43
N ARG A 29 3.98 1.58 -0.91
CA ARG A 29 5.41 1.82 -1.14
C ARG A 29 6.04 0.63 -1.80
N THR A 30 6.89 0.88 -2.79
CA THR A 30 7.67 -0.15 -3.47
C THR A 30 9.15 0.07 -3.22
N VAL A 31 9.89 -1.01 -2.99
CA VAL A 31 11.33 -1.01 -2.75
C VAL A 31 12.00 -1.92 -3.77
N ASN A 32 12.89 -1.38 -4.58
CA ASN A 32 13.77 -2.21 -5.39
C ASN A 32 14.94 -2.70 -4.52
N LEU A 33 15.18 -4.00 -4.58
CA LEU A 33 16.31 -4.62 -3.91
C LEU A 33 17.55 -4.48 -4.78
N ALA A 34 18.71 -4.31 -4.16
CA ALA A 34 19.98 -4.25 -4.89
C ALA A 34 20.30 -5.59 -5.60
N GLN A 35 19.85 -6.68 -5.00
CA GLN A 35 19.97 -8.04 -5.51
C GLN A 35 18.72 -8.85 -5.17
N LYS A 36 18.57 -10.03 -5.79
CA LYS A 36 17.47 -10.94 -5.45
C LYS A 36 17.53 -11.32 -3.98
N ASP A 37 16.38 -11.32 -3.31
CA ASP A 37 16.28 -11.91 -1.97
C ASP A 37 16.33 -13.46 -2.04
N ALA A 38 16.26 -14.11 -0.88
CA ALA A 38 16.26 -15.57 -0.78
C ALA A 38 15.09 -16.26 -1.50
N LEU A 39 14.01 -15.53 -1.79
CA LEU A 39 12.84 -16.02 -2.52
C LEU A 39 12.93 -15.71 -4.02
N GLY A 40 13.99 -15.02 -4.47
CA GLY A 40 14.17 -14.61 -5.85
C GLY A 40 13.49 -13.29 -6.22
N ALA A 41 12.99 -12.52 -5.23
CA ALA A 41 12.33 -11.25 -5.47
C ALA A 41 13.32 -10.13 -5.82
N MET A 42 12.96 -9.26 -6.76
CA MET A 42 13.74 -8.06 -7.12
C MET A 42 13.11 -6.78 -6.56
N SER A 43 11.86 -6.84 -6.11
CA SER A 43 11.24 -5.74 -5.40
C SER A 43 10.19 -6.19 -4.39
N LEU A 44 9.99 -5.35 -3.38
CA LEU A 44 8.98 -5.51 -2.35
C LEU A 44 7.95 -4.40 -2.51
N ARG A 45 6.67 -4.72 -2.32
CA ARG A 45 5.60 -3.71 -2.27
C ARG A 45 4.81 -3.84 -0.97
N HIS A 46 4.83 -2.77 -0.18
CA HIS A 46 4.24 -2.66 1.13
C HIS A 46 2.95 -1.84 1.07
N ARG A 47 1.85 -2.35 1.63
CA ARG A 47 0.70 -1.51 2.02
C ARG A 47 1.00 -1.00 3.41
N GLN A 48 1.07 0.30 3.57
CA GLN A 48 1.39 0.93 4.84
C GLN A 48 0.31 1.93 5.23
N GLU A 49 0.20 2.19 6.52
CA GLU A 49 -0.68 3.22 7.08
C GLU A 49 0.13 4.11 8.01
N ILE A 50 -0.08 5.41 7.90
CA ILE A 50 0.50 6.42 8.80
C ILE A 50 -0.64 7.11 9.53
N ASP A 51 -0.55 7.23 10.84
CA ASP A 51 -1.32 8.20 11.62
C ASP A 51 -0.55 9.52 11.63
N CYS A 52 -1.07 10.51 10.90
CA CYS A 52 -0.42 11.80 10.72
C CYS A 52 -0.43 12.68 11.96
N LYS A 53 -1.30 12.39 12.93
CA LYS A 53 -1.38 13.15 14.18
C LYS A 53 -0.50 12.54 15.27
N ALA A 54 -0.49 11.21 15.36
CA ALA A 54 0.33 10.49 16.33
C ALA A 54 1.77 10.25 15.84
N GLU A 55 2.08 10.55 14.57
CA GLU A 55 3.38 10.31 13.94
C GLU A 55 3.84 8.85 14.06
N THR A 56 2.90 7.94 13.82
CA THR A 56 3.15 6.50 13.85
C THR A 56 2.86 5.86 12.50
N ILE A 57 3.51 4.74 12.22
CA ILE A 57 3.41 3.98 10.98
C ILE A 57 3.21 2.51 11.28
N ARG A 58 2.48 1.82 10.40
CA ARG A 58 2.42 0.35 10.36
C ARG A 58 2.49 -0.16 8.94
N THR A 59 3.01 -1.38 8.79
CA THR A 59 2.86 -2.15 7.56
C THR A 59 1.68 -3.09 7.73
N VAL A 60 0.79 -3.16 6.74
CA VAL A 60 -0.38 -4.04 6.72
C VAL A 60 -0.05 -5.32 5.97
N VAL A 61 0.58 -5.19 4.80
CA VAL A 61 0.98 -6.32 3.96
C VAL A 61 2.27 -5.99 3.22
N THR A 62 3.07 -7.03 2.98
CA THR A 62 4.22 -6.99 2.08
C THR A 62 4.03 -8.03 0.99
N THR A 63 4.29 -7.65 -0.26
CA THR A 63 4.29 -8.54 -1.42
C THR A 63 5.66 -8.57 -2.05
N HIS A 64 6.15 -9.77 -2.38
CA HIS A 64 7.44 -9.98 -3.04
C HIS A 64 7.21 -10.20 -4.53
N HIS A 65 7.90 -9.45 -5.37
CA HIS A 65 7.74 -9.46 -6.82
C HIS A 65 9.03 -9.90 -7.51
N GLN A 66 8.92 -10.75 -8.54
CA GLN A 66 10.08 -11.20 -9.31
C GLN A 66 10.76 -10.07 -10.10
N GLY A 67 10.00 -9.04 -10.52
CA GLY A 67 10.51 -7.87 -11.24
C GLY A 67 10.81 -6.69 -10.34
N ILE A 68 11.39 -5.64 -10.91
CA ILE A 68 11.59 -4.34 -10.25
C ILE A 68 10.29 -3.53 -10.22
N ARG A 69 10.15 -2.57 -9.30
CA ARG A 69 9.00 -1.67 -9.18
C ARG A 69 7.65 -2.39 -9.02
N GLY A 70 7.64 -3.56 -8.39
CA GLY A 70 6.44 -4.36 -8.19
C GLY A 70 5.86 -4.91 -9.50
N THR A 71 6.72 -5.15 -10.49
CA THR A 71 6.33 -5.78 -11.77
C THR A 71 6.58 -7.28 -11.75
N GLY A 72 5.91 -8.00 -12.64
CA GLY A 72 6.01 -9.46 -12.75
C GLY A 72 5.15 -10.21 -11.72
N PRO A 73 5.28 -11.54 -11.65
CA PRO A 73 4.52 -12.36 -10.72
C PRO A 73 4.84 -12.05 -9.26
N ILE A 74 3.80 -12.12 -8.42
CA ILE A 74 3.94 -12.13 -6.96
C ILE A 74 4.44 -13.52 -6.55
N ILE A 75 5.56 -13.57 -5.84
CA ILE A 75 6.15 -14.79 -5.30
C ILE A 75 5.42 -15.17 -4.00
N ILE A 76 5.25 -14.18 -3.11
CA ILE A 76 4.58 -14.37 -1.83
C ILE A 76 3.93 -13.06 -1.36
N THR A 77 2.84 -13.22 -0.60
CA THR A 77 2.18 -12.14 0.14
C THR A 77 2.27 -12.47 1.63
N LEU A 78 2.78 -11.53 2.42
CA LEU A 78 2.98 -11.65 3.86
C LEU A 78 2.16 -10.56 4.55
N ALA A 79 1.14 -10.96 5.32
CA ALA A 79 0.46 -10.05 6.23
C ALA A 79 1.39 -9.71 7.41
N ALA A 80 1.29 -8.48 7.92
CA ALA A 80 2.01 -8.11 9.13
C ALA A 80 1.53 -8.94 10.34
N LYS A 81 2.47 -9.44 11.13
CA LYS A 81 2.17 -10.25 12.31
C LYS A 81 1.57 -9.41 13.43
N ASP A 82 2.11 -8.22 13.67
CA ASP A 82 1.58 -7.21 14.57
C ASP A 82 1.13 -5.99 13.77
N GLN A 83 -0.18 -5.79 13.64
CA GLN A 83 -0.71 -4.60 12.95
C GLN A 83 -0.68 -3.36 13.86
N LEU A 84 0.28 -3.30 14.78
CA LEU A 84 0.43 -2.21 15.72
C LEU A 84 1.12 -1.04 15.03
N PHE A 85 0.64 0.16 15.35
CA PHE A 85 1.31 1.40 14.99
C PHE A 85 2.59 1.55 15.82
N GLN A 86 3.70 1.81 15.15
CA GLN A 86 5.00 2.06 15.76
C GLN A 86 5.43 3.50 15.47
N PRO A 87 6.20 4.15 16.37
CA PRO A 87 6.75 5.47 16.09
C PRO A 87 7.54 5.50 14.79
N ILE A 88 7.39 6.57 14.00
CA ILE A 88 8.18 6.75 12.79
C ILE A 88 9.66 6.90 13.18
N SER A 89 10.50 6.01 12.68
CA SER A 89 11.95 6.06 12.94
C SER A 89 12.59 7.25 12.21
N SER A 90 13.42 8.02 12.92
CA SER A 90 14.16 9.15 12.34
C SER A 90 15.39 8.72 11.53
N GLU A 91 15.78 7.44 11.60
CA GLU A 91 17.03 6.93 11.03
C GLU A 91 16.91 6.49 9.57
N ASN A 92 15.68 6.42 9.04
CA ASN A 92 15.42 5.91 7.70
C ASN A 92 14.64 6.94 6.84
N ILE A 93 14.10 6.51 5.70
CA ILE A 93 13.37 7.39 4.78
C ILE A 93 11.92 7.67 5.24
N ASP A 94 11.42 6.99 6.26
CA ASP A 94 10.03 7.07 6.69
C ASP A 94 9.59 8.49 7.10
N PRO A 95 10.42 9.35 7.74
CA PRO A 95 10.04 10.75 8.00
C PRO A 95 9.76 11.54 6.72
N LYS A 96 10.54 11.30 5.66
CA LYS A 96 10.32 11.95 4.35
C LYS A 96 9.04 11.44 3.69
N VAL A 97 8.78 10.14 3.79
CA VAL A 97 7.53 9.54 3.30
C VAL A 97 6.34 10.08 4.10
N ALA A 98 6.46 10.22 5.42
CA ALA A 98 5.40 10.73 6.28
C ALA A 98 5.09 12.20 5.98
N SER A 99 6.11 13.06 5.84
CA SER A 99 5.91 14.45 5.39
C SER A 99 5.18 14.49 4.04
N LEU A 100 5.64 13.70 3.05
CA LEU A 100 4.98 13.61 1.75
C LEU A 100 3.51 13.20 1.89
N ILE A 101 3.22 12.11 2.60
CA ILE A 101 1.89 11.50 2.71
C ILE A 101 0.92 12.29 3.61
N CYS A 102 1.42 12.98 4.63
CA CYS A 102 0.59 13.73 5.58
C CYS A 102 0.34 15.17 5.13
N GLN A 103 1.29 15.78 4.42
CA GLN A 103 1.19 17.18 3.97
C GLN A 103 0.80 17.30 2.49
N GLY A 104 0.91 16.20 1.72
CA GLY A 104 0.57 16.20 0.30
C GLY A 104 -0.92 16.43 0.06
N GLN A 105 -1.21 17.20 -0.99
CA GLN A 105 -2.57 17.37 -1.51
C GLN A 105 -2.85 16.23 -2.49
N PHE A 106 -3.38 15.12 -1.98
CA PHE A 106 -3.76 13.96 -2.79
C PHE A 106 -5.23 14.05 -3.18
N GLU A 107 -5.56 13.73 -4.42
CA GLU A 107 -6.94 13.57 -4.84
C GLU A 107 -7.58 12.41 -4.06
N GLN A 108 -8.65 12.69 -3.32
CA GLN A 108 -9.41 11.65 -2.65
C GLN A 108 -10.05 10.74 -3.70
N ARG A 109 -9.45 9.56 -3.95
CA ARG A 109 -10.23 8.45 -4.49
C ARG A 109 -11.13 7.94 -3.38
N VAL A 110 -12.33 8.53 -3.30
CA VAL A 110 -13.45 7.88 -2.63
C VAL A 110 -13.59 6.52 -3.32
N LEU A 111 -13.13 5.46 -2.65
CA LEU A 111 -13.49 4.10 -2.99
C LEU A 111 -15.00 4.04 -2.80
N LYS A 112 -15.75 4.42 -3.84
CA LYS A 112 -17.16 4.10 -3.95
C LYS A 112 -17.18 2.58 -3.98
N THR A 113 -17.37 1.96 -2.82
CA THR A 113 -18.06 0.69 -2.76
C THR A 113 -19.33 0.93 -3.55
N LYS A 114 -19.39 0.37 -4.76
CA LYS A 114 -20.67 0.17 -5.42
C LYS A 114 -21.42 -0.74 -4.46
N SER A 115 -22.20 -0.18 -3.53
CA SER A 115 -23.32 -0.89 -2.96
C SER A 115 -24.16 -1.25 -4.16
N ALA A 116 -24.00 -2.49 -4.64
CA ALA A 116 -24.94 -3.07 -5.58
C ALA A 116 -26.29 -2.97 -4.87
N LYS A 117 -27.14 -2.04 -5.31
CA LYS A 117 -28.54 -2.09 -4.91
C LYS A 117 -29.04 -3.44 -5.40
N PRO A 118 -29.59 -4.30 -4.54
CA PRO A 118 -30.23 -5.52 -5.02
C PRO A 118 -31.26 -5.11 -6.08
N LYS A 119 -31.22 -5.77 -7.25
CA LYS A 119 -32.28 -5.59 -8.23
C LYS A 119 -33.56 -6.07 -7.56
N VAL A 120 -34.53 -5.17 -7.45
CA VAL A 120 -35.85 -5.49 -6.94
C VAL A 120 -36.83 -5.53 -8.11
N ASP A 121 -37.84 -6.40 -8.01
CA ASP A 121 -38.95 -6.41 -8.96
C ASP A 121 -39.86 -5.17 -8.79
N ALA A 122 -40.91 -5.07 -9.62
CA ALA A 122 -41.88 -3.96 -9.55
C ALA A 122 -42.60 -3.86 -8.19
N ASP A 123 -42.57 -4.93 -7.39
CA ASP A 123 -43.21 -5.06 -6.09
C ASP A 123 -42.22 -4.88 -4.92
N GLY A 124 -40.94 -4.62 -5.21
CA GLY A 124 -39.91 -4.34 -4.22
C GLY A 124 -39.22 -5.57 -3.62
N ASN A 125 -39.41 -6.77 -4.17
CA ASN A 125 -38.76 -7.99 -3.67
C ASN A 125 -37.37 -8.17 -4.28
N PRO A 126 -36.35 -8.62 -3.51
CA PRO A 126 -35.02 -8.91 -4.04
C PRO A 126 -35.06 -10.04 -5.06
N ILE A 127 -34.52 -9.79 -6.26
CA ILE A 127 -34.36 -10.81 -7.30
C ILE A 127 -33.08 -11.60 -7.00
N PRO A 128 -33.15 -12.93 -6.80
CA PRO A 128 -31.95 -13.75 -6.63
C PRO A 128 -31.08 -13.70 -7.89
N GLU A 129 -29.78 -13.41 -7.74
CA GLU A 129 -28.80 -13.60 -8.80
C GLU A 129 -28.45 -15.08 -8.91
N GLU A 130 -29.27 -15.85 -9.62
CA GLU A 130 -28.90 -17.19 -10.09
C GLU A 130 -28.81 -17.23 -11.61
N GLU A 131 -27.59 -17.56 -12.07
CA GLU A 131 -27.19 -18.10 -13.37
C GLU A 131 -27.60 -17.36 -14.65
N ALA A 132 -26.65 -16.60 -15.21
CA ALA A 132 -26.55 -16.48 -16.66
C ALA A 132 -25.09 -16.68 -17.08
N LYS A 133 -24.89 -17.80 -17.79
CA LYS A 133 -23.70 -18.23 -18.54
C LYS A 133 -23.10 -17.14 -19.42
#